data_AF-A0A7Y5GXN3-F1
#
_entry.id   AF-A0A7Y5GXN3-F1
#
_cell.length_a   1.000
_cell.length_b   1.000
_cell.length_c   1.000
_cell.angle_alpha   90.00
_cell.angle_beta   90.00
_cell.angle_gamma   90.00
#
_symmetry.space_group_name_H-M   'P 1'
#
loop_
_entity.id
_entity.type
_entity.pdbx_description
1 polymer ?
#
loop_
_entity_poly.entity_id
_entity_poly.type
_entity_poly.pdbx_seq_one_letter_code
_entity_poly.pdbx_strand_id
1 'polypeptide(L)'
;MSTPSATLEKFVYDDAIVRKFVFATVLWGIVGMLVGLILAIQLALPELNLGIPWLTFGRLRPLHTNAVIFAFAGNAIFAAVYYSGQRLLKARMFNDTLSKIHFWG
;
A
#
# COMPACT_ATOMS: atom_id res chain seq x y z
N MET A 1 52.89 17.88 5.11
CA MET A 1 51.48 18.28 5.30
C MET A 1 50.62 17.30 4.53
N SER A 2 50.08 16.28 5.19
CA SER A 2 49.29 15.21 4.56
C SER A 2 47.87 15.68 4.34
N THR A 3 47.44 15.75 3.08
CA THR A 3 46.07 16.10 2.67
C THR A 3 45.07 15.10 3.27
N PRO A 4 44.02 15.53 3.96
CA PRO A 4 42.98 14.61 4.42
C PRO A 4 42.29 13.99 3.21
N SER A 5 42.28 12.67 3.14
CA SER A 5 41.54 11.92 2.13
C SER A 5 40.05 12.23 2.28
N ALA A 6 39.47 12.89 1.29
CA ALA A 6 38.04 13.21 1.29
C ALA A 6 37.23 11.91 1.18
N THR A 7 36.67 11.43 2.29
CA THR A 7 35.72 10.33 2.30
C THR A 7 34.45 10.79 1.59
N LEU A 8 34.18 10.25 0.39
CA LEU A 8 32.94 10.53 -0.34
C LEU A 8 31.75 9.97 0.43
N GLU A 9 30.88 10.85 0.91
CA GLU A 9 29.65 10.47 1.61
C GLU A 9 28.66 9.87 0.60
N LYS A 10 28.34 8.58 0.76
CA LYS A 10 27.46 7.85 -0.16
C LYS A 10 26.01 8.02 0.28
N PHE A 11 25.27 8.89 -0.40
CA PHE A 11 23.83 9.02 -0.20
C PHE A 11 23.08 7.83 -0.81
N VAL A 12 22.29 7.13 0.00
CA VAL A 12 21.44 6.01 -0.44
C VAL A 12 20.01 6.26 0.01
N TYR A 13 19.07 6.19 -0.94
CA TYR A 13 17.64 6.29 -0.65
C TYR A 13 17.11 5.03 0.04
N ASP A 14 16.09 5.18 0.88
CA ASP A 14 15.36 4.03 1.41
C ASP A 14 14.30 3.57 0.40
N ASP A 15 14.72 2.71 -0.52
CA ASP A 15 13.84 2.04 -1.48
C ASP A 15 13.27 0.71 -0.94
N ALA A 16 13.66 0.29 0.28
CA ALA A 16 13.16 -0.95 0.87
C ALA A 16 11.71 -0.78 1.33
N ILE A 17 11.41 0.34 2.00
CA ILE A 17 10.04 0.63 2.44
C ILE A 17 9.10 0.88 1.26
N VAL A 18 9.58 1.57 0.22
CA VAL A 18 8.80 1.81 -1.01
C VAL A 18 8.40 0.48 -1.65
N ARG A 19 9.34 -0.45 -1.79
CA ARG A 19 9.04 -1.79 -2.36
C ARG A 19 7.97 -2.51 -1.57
N LYS A 20 8.03 -2.46 -0.23
CA LYS A 20 7.00 -3.09 0.63
C LYS A 20 5.61 -2.51 0.36
N PHE A 21 5.49 -1.18 0.31
CA PHE A 21 4.22 -0.53 0.00
C PHE A 21 3.72 -0.87 -1.41
N VAL A 22 4.59 -0.92 -2.42
CA VAL A 22 4.20 -1.34 -3.78
C VAL A 22 3.69 -2.78 -3.80
N PHE A 23 4.36 -3.72 -3.12
CA PHE A 23 3.88 -5.09 -3.01
C PHE A 23 2.52 -5.17 -2.30
N ALA A 24 2.35 -4.42 -1.20
CA ALA A 24 1.08 -4.33 -0.50
C ALA A 24 -0.03 -3.74 -1.37
N THR A 25 0.25 -2.68 -2.15
CA THR A 25 -0.68 -2.10 -3.12
C THR A 25 -1.14 -3.15 -4.12
N VAL A 26 -0.23 -3.89 -4.76
CA VAL A 26 -0.62 -4.91 -5.75
C VAL A 26 -1.46 -6.00 -5.11
N LEU A 27 -1.06 -6.49 -3.93
CA LEU A 27 -1.78 -7.52 -3.20
C LEU A 27 -3.20 -7.08 -2.84
N TRP A 28 -3.35 -5.90 -2.23
CA TRP A 28 -4.67 -5.37 -1.85
C TRP A 28 -5.50 -4.93 -3.04
N GLY A 29 -4.88 -4.53 -4.15
CA GLY A 29 -5.55 -4.28 -5.41
C GLY A 29 -6.22 -5.54 -5.94
N ILE A 30 -5.51 -6.67 -5.95
CA ILE A 30 -6.08 -7.97 -6.36
C ILE A 30 -7.22 -8.37 -5.42
N VAL A 31 -7.01 -8.34 -4.11
CA VAL A 31 -8.03 -8.71 -3.11
C VAL A 31 -9.27 -7.82 -3.24
N GLY A 32 -9.10 -6.50 -3.29
CA GLY A 32 -10.20 -5.55 -3.41
C GLY A 32 -11.02 -5.75 -4.69
N MET A 33 -10.35 -5.94 -5.83
CA MET A 33 -11.03 -6.17 -7.11
C MET A 33 -11.76 -7.52 -7.17
N LEU A 34 -11.18 -8.59 -6.58
CA LEU A 34 -11.86 -9.89 -6.49
C LEU A 34 -13.13 -9.83 -5.64
N VAL A 35 -13.09 -9.13 -4.49
CA VAL A 35 -14.31 -8.92 -3.68
C VAL A 35 -15.34 -8.08 -4.45
N GLY A 36 -14.88 -7.07 -5.22
CA GLY A 36 -15.74 -6.30 -6.10
C GLY A 36 -16.43 -7.15 -7.17
N LEU A 37 -15.71 -8.10 -7.76
CA LEU A 37 -16.26 -9.05 -8.71
C LEU A 37 -17.32 -9.95 -8.07
N ILE A 38 -17.07 -10.47 -6.86
CA ILE A 38 -18.06 -11.26 -6.11
C ILE A 38 -19.33 -10.44 -5.86
N LEU A 39 -19.19 -9.19 -5.43
CA LEU A 39 -20.32 -8.29 -5.22
C LEU A 39 -21.12 -8.02 -6.50
N ALA A 40 -20.43 -7.83 -7.64
CA ALA A 40 -21.08 -7.63 -8.93
C ALA A 40 -21.91 -8.86 -9.32
N ILE A 41 -21.38 -10.07 -9.07
CA ILE A 41 -22.10 -11.32 -9.32
C ILE A 41 -23.27 -11.48 -8.36
N GLN A 42 -23.13 -11.15 -7.07
CA GLN A 42 -24.23 -11.18 -6.10
C GLN A 42 -25.36 -10.20 -6.44
N LEU A 43 -25.03 -9.08 -7.10
CA LEU A 43 -26.03 -8.14 -7.59
C LEU A 43 -26.83 -8.72 -8.77
N ALA A 44 -26.16 -9.47 -9.67
CA ALA A 44 -26.80 -10.11 -10.81
C ALA A 44 -27.59 -11.38 -10.41
N LEU A 45 -27.09 -12.15 -9.45
CA LEU A 45 -27.65 -13.41 -8.96
C LEU A 45 -27.69 -13.41 -7.42
N PRO A 46 -28.78 -12.91 -6.81
CA PRO A 46 -28.90 -12.78 -5.35
C PRO A 46 -28.81 -14.11 -4.59
N GLU A 47 -29.07 -15.24 -5.25
CA GLU A 47 -28.96 -16.60 -4.68
C GLU A 47 -27.55 -16.96 -4.21
N LEU A 48 -26.51 -16.30 -4.77
CA LEU A 48 -25.11 -16.50 -4.39
C LEU A 48 -24.72 -15.89 -3.04
N ASN A 49 -25.66 -15.29 -2.31
CA ASN A 49 -25.45 -14.97 -0.89
C ASN A 49 -25.37 -16.25 -0.01
N LEU A 50 -25.79 -17.42 -0.53
CA LEU A 50 -25.69 -18.75 0.10
C LEU A 50 -26.29 -18.86 1.51
N GLY A 51 -27.08 -17.88 1.95
CA GLY A 51 -27.60 -17.80 3.31
C GLY A 51 -26.52 -17.55 4.38
N ILE A 52 -25.29 -17.22 3.98
CA ILE A 52 -24.15 -17.08 4.88
C ILE A 52 -24.06 -15.62 5.37
N PRO A 53 -24.18 -15.34 6.69
CA PRO A 53 -24.29 -13.96 7.20
C PRO A 53 -23.12 -13.05 6.82
N TRP A 54 -21.88 -13.56 6.76
CA TRP A 54 -20.68 -12.78 6.46
C TRP A 54 -20.43 -12.55 4.96
N LEU A 55 -21.01 -13.38 4.09
CA LEU A 55 -20.91 -13.21 2.63
C LEU A 55 -22.10 -12.46 2.03
N THR A 56 -22.93 -11.85 2.88
CA THR A 56 -24.03 -11.01 2.39
C THR A 56 -23.50 -9.76 1.71
N PHE A 57 -24.12 -9.39 0.60
CA PHE A 57 -23.81 -8.19 -0.16
C PHE A 57 -23.70 -6.91 0.72
N GLY A 58 -24.59 -6.78 1.72
CA GLY A 58 -24.59 -5.64 2.65
C GLY A 58 -23.34 -5.52 3.53
N ARG A 59 -22.66 -6.65 3.83
CA ARG A 59 -21.41 -6.66 4.63
C ARG A 59 -20.15 -6.68 3.75
N LEU A 60 -20.20 -7.39 2.63
CA LEU A 60 -19.10 -7.43 1.67
C LEU A 60 -18.86 -6.08 0.98
N ARG A 61 -19.90 -5.26 0.79
CA ARG A 61 -19.74 -3.94 0.15
C ARG A 61 -18.85 -2.98 0.95
N PRO A 62 -19.09 -2.73 2.25
CA PRO A 62 -18.15 -1.95 3.08
C PRO A 62 -16.74 -2.56 3.11
N LEU A 63 -16.62 -3.88 3.11
CA LEU A 63 -15.32 -4.56 3.03
C LEU A 63 -14.59 -4.22 1.72
N HIS A 64 -15.27 -4.35 0.57
CA HIS A 64 -14.71 -4.01 -0.74
C HIS A 64 -14.26 -2.55 -0.81
N THR A 65 -15.12 -1.61 -0.42
CA THR A 65 -14.79 -0.18 -0.50
C THR A 65 -13.62 0.17 0.42
N ASN A 66 -13.58 -0.37 1.64
CA ASN A 66 -12.44 -0.15 2.55
C ASN A 66 -11.15 -0.78 2.02
N ALA A 67 -11.21 -1.98 1.45
CA ALA A 67 -10.06 -2.63 0.84
C ALA A 67 -9.53 -1.85 -0.37
N VAL A 68 -10.40 -1.33 -1.24
CA VAL A 68 -9.97 -0.56 -2.41
C VAL A 68 -9.47 0.84 -2.04
N ILE A 69 -10.13 1.54 -1.11
CA ILE A 69 -9.75 2.90 -0.73
C ILE A 69 -8.54 2.89 0.19
N PHE A 70 -8.64 2.24 1.36
CA PHE A 70 -7.61 2.36 2.38
C PHE A 70 -6.45 1.38 2.14
N ALA A 71 -6.75 0.13 1.76
CA ALA A 71 -5.70 -0.86 1.57
C ALA A 71 -5.02 -0.75 0.20
N PHE A 72 -5.75 -0.55 -0.90
CA PHE A 72 -5.14 -0.37 -2.21
C PHE A 72 -4.64 1.07 -2.42
N ALA A 73 -5.54 2.04 -2.47
CA ALA A 73 -5.16 3.42 -2.79
C ALA A 73 -4.32 4.07 -1.68
N GLY A 74 -4.59 3.77 -0.40
CA GLY A 74 -3.77 4.23 0.72
C GLY A 74 -2.31 3.76 0.60
N ASN A 75 -2.07 2.47 0.39
CA ASN A 75 -0.71 1.95 0.17
C ASN A 75 -0.05 2.56 -1.09
N ALA A 76 -0.83 2.81 -2.15
CA ALA A 76 -0.31 3.45 -3.36
C ALA A 76 0.18 4.88 -3.09
N ILE A 77 -0.58 5.65 -2.28
CA ILE A 77 -0.19 7.00 -1.86
C ILE A 77 1.09 6.94 -1.02
N PHE A 78 1.19 6.02 -0.06
CA PHE A 78 2.42 5.87 0.74
C PHE A 78 3.62 5.54 -0.14
N ALA A 79 3.50 4.59 -1.07
CA ALA A 79 4.56 4.27 -2.02
C ALA A 79 4.97 5.51 -2.84
N ALA A 80 3.99 6.24 -3.37
CA ALA A 80 4.22 7.43 -4.18
C ALA A 80 4.95 8.52 -3.39
N VAL A 81 4.48 8.85 -2.17
CA VAL A 81 5.09 9.87 -1.31
C VAL A 81 6.50 9.48 -0.88
N TYR A 82 6.71 8.25 -0.40
CA TYR A 82 8.04 7.78 0.02
C TYR A 82 9.03 7.70 -1.13
N TYR A 83 8.59 7.37 -2.34
CA TYR A 83 9.46 7.32 -3.51
C TYR A 83 9.79 8.72 -4.05
N SER A 84 8.76 9.53 -4.28
CA SER A 84 8.87 10.85 -4.91
C SER A 84 9.52 11.88 -3.99
N GLY A 85 9.14 11.92 -2.71
CA GLY A 85 9.68 12.88 -1.75
C GLY A 85 11.20 12.78 -1.62
N GLN A 86 11.73 11.56 -1.55
CA GLN A 86 13.17 11.33 -1.48
C GLN A 86 13.91 11.84 -2.72
N ARG A 87 13.32 11.69 -3.92
CA ARG A 87 13.95 12.05 -5.21
C ARG A 87 13.80 13.53 -5.55
N LEU A 88 12.65 14.12 -5.26
CA LEU A 88 12.37 15.53 -5.52
C LEU A 88 13.18 16.43 -4.58
N LEU A 89 13.25 16.07 -3.30
CA LEU A 89 14.02 16.82 -2.29
C LEU A 89 15.49 16.44 -2.27
N LYS A 90 15.88 15.40 -3.01
CA LYS A 90 17.23 14.80 -3.01
C LYS A 90 17.73 14.48 -1.60
N ALA A 91 16.83 14.09 -0.70
CA ALA A 91 17.10 13.81 0.70
C ALA A 91 16.54 12.44 1.09
N ARG A 92 17.29 11.70 1.94
CA ARG A 92 16.80 10.44 2.52
C ARG A 92 15.65 10.73 3.49
N MET A 93 14.75 9.76 3.67
CA MET A 93 13.71 9.88 4.70
C MET A 93 14.31 10.12 6.09
N PHE A 94 13.63 11.00 6.84
CA PHE A 94 14.04 11.46 8.17
C PHE A 94 14.22 10.32 9.19
N ASN A 95 13.31 9.34 9.21
CA ASN A 95 13.34 8.27 10.19
C ASN A 95 12.79 6.95 9.62
N ASP A 96 13.65 5.93 9.59
CA ASP A 96 13.32 4.59 9.10
C ASP A 96 12.27 3.89 9.99
N THR A 97 12.30 4.13 11.30
CA THR A 97 11.33 3.53 12.25
C THR A 97 9.93 4.08 12.01
N LEU A 98 9.80 5.38 11.74
CA LEU A 98 8.50 5.99 11.44
C LEU A 98 7.90 5.39 10.16
N SER A 99 8.73 5.18 9.15
CA SER A 99 8.29 4.55 7.89
C SER A 99 7.81 3.11 8.09
N LYS A 100 8.44 2.35 9.01
CA LYS A 100 7.99 1.00 9.39
C LYS A 100 6.69 1.03 10.18
N ILE A 101 6.50 2.01 11.07
CA ILE A 101 5.23 2.17 11.81
C ILE A 101 4.09 2.42 10.82
N HIS A 102 4.26 3.27 9.81
CA HIS A 102 3.21 3.48 8.79
C HIS A 102 2.92 2.23 7.95
N PHE A 103 3.88 1.33 7.79
CA PHE A 103 3.67 0.10 7.02
C PHE A 103 2.97 -1.00 7.82
N TRP A 104 3.24 -1.08 9.13
CA TRP A 104 2.71 -2.13 10.01
C TRP A 104 1.52 -1.71 10.87
N GLY A 105 1.30 -0.41 11.04
CA GLY A 105 0.16 0.17 11.75
C GLY A 105 -1.06 0.26 10.86
#